data_AF-A0A495AAQ5-F1
#
_entry.id   AF-A0A495AAQ5-F1
#
_cell.length_a   1.000
_cell.length_b   1.000
_cell.length_c   1.000
_cell.angle_alpha   90.00
_cell.angle_beta   90.00
_cell.angle_gamma   90.00
#
_symmetry.space_group_name_H-M   'P 1'
#
loop_
_entity.id
_entity.type
_entity.pdbx_description
1 polymer ?
#
loop_
_entity_poly.entity_id
_entity_poly.type
_entity_poly.pdbx_seq_one_letter_code
_entity_poly.pdbx_strand_id
1 'polypeptide(L)'
;MAPEIDQDVTGRELDRTMHHELKALEPGNAERVSQHLVMAARYLDDDPEFALEHANAAVRKAGRISVVREAAGVAAYAAGDYALALKELRTHRRISGSQEHLPLMVDCQRALGRADKAMEEATSDAAAALDAEGRAELAMVVSGIHADAGEHDAALAALEIPQLDKNRGFVYSPKLFRAYAEALRAVGRDKESTTWERQAVVAEAAMGLGQFSEPEIVDLGDDLDEDEARRTVREVQRRHSAERPGDSGETGPGETVSGEQKPSDAEGAETTQTSAGAQPVEGSPSAAEPADAEALGHADLAGEVSPSELPGGDSAAVSHTAADDDSIAAGTSAPAVGGSGEETVRPAEDAPVAPPTEDSDGAADSGAADPERRDD
;
A
#
# COMPACT_ATOMS: atom_id res chain seq x y z
N MET A 1 -29.70 11.52 1.01
CA MET A 1 -30.10 11.94 -0.36
C MET A 1 -29.17 11.23 -1.35
N ALA A 2 -28.94 11.73 -2.56
CA ALA A 2 -27.59 11.67 -3.14
C ALA A 2 -27.00 13.09 -2.98
N PRO A 3 -25.69 13.24 -2.74
CA PRO A 3 -25.06 14.55 -2.70
C PRO A 3 -25.16 15.25 -4.07
N GLU A 4 -25.08 16.57 -4.05
CA GLU A 4 -25.09 17.40 -5.26
C GLU A 4 -23.76 17.24 -6.01
N ILE A 5 -23.75 17.54 -7.32
CA ILE A 5 -22.60 17.34 -8.19
C ILE A 5 -22.21 18.72 -8.73
N ASP A 6 -20.92 19.03 -8.69
CA ASP A 6 -20.41 20.32 -9.18
C ASP A 6 -20.75 20.52 -10.66
N GLN A 7 -21.04 21.77 -11.04
CA GLN A 7 -21.60 22.10 -12.36
C GLN A 7 -20.63 21.85 -13.52
N ASP A 8 -19.34 21.75 -13.24
CA ASP A 8 -18.28 21.46 -14.20
C ASP A 8 -18.03 19.96 -14.43
N VAL A 9 -18.49 19.09 -13.51
CA VAL A 9 -18.21 17.64 -13.57
C VAL A 9 -19.08 16.95 -14.62
N THR A 10 -18.46 16.60 -15.76
CA THR A 10 -19.14 15.95 -16.89
C THR A 10 -19.15 14.42 -16.80
N GLY A 11 -18.35 13.84 -15.90
CA GLY A 11 -18.10 12.40 -15.82
C GLY A 11 -17.12 11.89 -16.89
N ARG A 12 -16.53 12.76 -17.71
CA ARG A 12 -15.55 12.44 -18.77
C ARG A 12 -14.09 12.57 -18.30
N GLU A 13 -13.93 13.02 -17.06
CA GLU A 13 -12.65 13.23 -16.38
C GLU A 13 -12.07 11.90 -15.89
N LEU A 14 -12.87 10.82 -15.87
CA LEU A 14 -12.41 9.46 -15.60
C LEU A 14 -11.53 8.92 -16.72
N ASP A 15 -10.63 8.00 -16.36
CA ASP A 15 -9.80 7.33 -17.34
C ASP A 15 -10.60 6.36 -18.24
N ARG A 16 -9.92 5.90 -19.30
CA ARG A 16 -10.50 5.03 -20.33
C ARG A 16 -10.88 3.64 -19.83
N THR A 17 -10.26 3.13 -18.76
CA THR A 17 -10.53 1.81 -18.17
C THR A 17 -11.78 1.84 -17.30
N MET A 18 -11.91 2.81 -16.40
CA MET A 18 -13.15 3.07 -15.66
C MET A 18 -14.34 3.27 -16.63
N HIS A 19 -14.16 4.09 -17.67
CA HIS A 19 -15.15 4.27 -18.73
C HIS A 19 -15.45 2.99 -19.55
N HIS A 20 -14.57 1.99 -19.55
CA HIS A 20 -14.82 0.72 -20.21
C HIS A 20 -15.76 -0.17 -19.36
N GLU A 21 -15.52 -0.25 -18.05
CA GLU A 21 -16.41 -0.98 -17.13
C GLU A 21 -17.84 -0.41 -17.11
N LEU A 22 -17.97 0.92 -17.07
CA LEU A 22 -19.28 1.59 -16.95
C LEU A 22 -20.19 1.41 -18.19
N LYS A 23 -19.67 0.91 -19.32
CA LYS A 23 -20.47 0.55 -20.51
C LYS A 23 -21.42 -0.64 -20.29
N ALA A 24 -21.27 -1.37 -19.18
CA ALA A 24 -22.23 -2.41 -18.77
C ALA A 24 -23.54 -1.82 -18.20
N LEU A 25 -23.63 -0.50 -18.00
CA LEU A 25 -24.80 0.20 -17.48
C LEU A 25 -25.61 0.88 -18.60
N GLU A 26 -26.88 1.18 -18.34
CA GLU A 26 -27.67 2.08 -19.19
C GLU A 26 -26.98 3.46 -19.30
N PRO A 27 -26.93 4.12 -20.48
CA PRO A 27 -26.17 5.36 -20.68
C PRO A 27 -26.42 6.46 -19.63
N GLY A 28 -27.69 6.75 -19.31
CA GLY A 28 -28.04 7.76 -18.30
C GLY A 28 -27.73 7.35 -16.86
N ASN A 29 -27.54 6.05 -16.58
CA ASN A 29 -27.01 5.58 -15.31
C ASN A 29 -25.48 5.60 -15.31
N ALA A 30 -24.83 5.27 -16.43
CA ALA A 30 -23.37 5.33 -16.60
C ALA A 30 -22.85 6.75 -16.39
N GLU A 31 -23.42 7.74 -17.08
CA GLU A 31 -23.11 9.17 -16.94
C GLU A 31 -23.24 9.63 -15.47
N ARG A 32 -24.38 9.35 -14.84
CA ARG A 32 -24.65 9.71 -13.44
C ARG A 32 -23.89 8.87 -12.40
N VAL A 33 -23.17 7.83 -12.80
CA VAL A 33 -22.22 7.08 -11.96
C VAL A 33 -20.83 7.67 -12.16
N SER A 34 -20.41 7.93 -13.40
CA SER A 34 -19.16 8.62 -13.72
C SER A 34 -19.02 9.93 -12.95
N GLN A 35 -20.05 10.78 -12.97
CA GLN A 35 -20.04 12.05 -12.22
C GLN A 35 -19.82 11.86 -10.72
N HIS A 36 -20.45 10.86 -10.09
CA HIS A 36 -20.20 10.59 -8.66
C HIS A 36 -18.79 10.03 -8.41
N LEU A 37 -18.20 9.27 -9.34
CA LEU A 37 -16.82 8.80 -9.22
C LEU A 37 -15.81 9.94 -9.37
N VAL A 38 -16.04 10.89 -10.28
CA VAL A 38 -15.19 12.09 -10.43
C VAL A 38 -15.24 12.94 -9.16
N MET A 39 -16.43 13.18 -8.60
CA MET A 39 -16.57 13.87 -7.31
C MET A 39 -15.87 13.10 -6.17
N ALA A 40 -16.01 11.76 -6.12
CA ALA A 40 -15.34 10.94 -5.10
C ALA A 40 -13.81 10.96 -5.23
N ALA A 41 -13.26 11.16 -6.43
CA ALA A 41 -11.83 11.37 -6.63
C ALA A 41 -11.41 12.81 -6.29
N ARG A 42 -12.19 13.83 -6.71
CA ARG A 42 -11.94 15.26 -6.46
C ARG A 42 -11.79 15.57 -4.97
N TYR A 43 -12.70 15.04 -4.15
CA TYR A 43 -12.75 15.33 -2.71
C TYR A 43 -12.00 14.30 -1.85
N LEU A 44 -11.26 13.36 -2.44
CA LEU A 44 -10.70 12.21 -1.70
C LEU A 44 -9.72 12.62 -0.58
N ASP A 45 -8.89 13.63 -0.83
CA ASP A 45 -7.91 14.16 0.13
C ASP A 45 -8.48 15.35 0.95
N ASP A 46 -9.41 16.12 0.38
CA ASP A 46 -9.98 17.35 0.97
C ASP A 46 -11.15 17.10 1.96
N ASP A 47 -12.11 16.24 1.57
CA ASP A 47 -13.28 15.85 2.37
C ASP A 47 -13.60 14.37 2.11
N PRO A 48 -12.89 13.45 2.79
CA PRO A 48 -13.09 12.01 2.62
C PRO A 48 -14.52 11.54 2.94
N GLU A 49 -15.22 12.19 3.87
CA GLU A 49 -16.60 11.84 4.22
C GLU A 49 -17.56 12.18 3.06
N PHE A 50 -17.40 13.34 2.43
CA PHE A 50 -18.16 13.73 1.25
C PHE A 50 -17.80 12.89 0.01
N ALA A 51 -16.50 12.60 -0.19
CA ALA A 51 -16.05 11.64 -1.21
C ALA A 51 -16.72 10.26 -1.02
N LEU A 52 -16.84 9.80 0.22
CA LEU A 52 -17.54 8.56 0.58
C LEU A 52 -19.06 8.65 0.36
N GLU A 53 -19.73 9.79 0.59
CA GLU A 53 -21.14 9.98 0.21
C GLU A 53 -21.35 9.78 -1.30
N HIS A 54 -20.44 10.34 -2.11
CA HIS A 54 -20.44 10.24 -3.57
C HIS A 54 -20.17 8.81 -4.04
N ALA A 55 -19.14 8.15 -3.52
CA ALA A 55 -18.85 6.75 -3.84
C ALA A 55 -20.02 5.82 -3.44
N ASN A 56 -20.65 6.05 -2.28
CA ASN A 56 -21.87 5.34 -1.90
C ASN A 56 -23.07 5.64 -2.82
N ALA A 57 -23.17 6.85 -3.39
CA ALA A 57 -24.19 7.18 -4.39
C ALA A 57 -23.97 6.44 -5.72
N ALA A 58 -22.71 6.22 -6.12
CA ALA A 58 -22.36 5.32 -7.23
C ALA A 58 -22.69 3.85 -6.91
N VAL A 59 -22.31 3.35 -5.72
CA VAL A 59 -22.61 1.97 -5.26
C VAL A 59 -24.12 1.65 -5.29
N ARG A 60 -24.97 2.59 -4.86
CA ARG A 60 -26.43 2.43 -4.90
C ARG A 60 -27.00 2.24 -6.33
N LYS A 61 -26.28 2.72 -7.36
CA LYS A 61 -26.67 2.66 -8.78
C LYS A 61 -25.96 1.56 -9.58
N ALA A 62 -24.75 1.18 -9.19
CA ALA A 62 -23.84 0.38 -9.99
C ALA A 62 -22.95 -0.59 -9.18
N GLY A 63 -23.36 -0.97 -7.97
CA GLY A 63 -22.61 -1.87 -7.07
C GLY A 63 -22.39 -3.33 -7.53
N ARG A 64 -22.40 -3.62 -8.84
CA ARG A 64 -21.83 -4.84 -9.45
C ARG A 64 -20.61 -4.56 -10.35
N ILE A 65 -20.27 -3.29 -10.56
CA ILE A 65 -19.11 -2.82 -11.30
C ILE A 65 -17.90 -2.75 -10.34
N SER A 66 -16.69 -3.07 -10.81
CA SER A 66 -15.51 -3.21 -9.94
C SER A 66 -14.95 -1.86 -9.51
N VAL A 67 -14.75 -0.92 -10.45
CA VAL A 67 -14.35 0.48 -10.14
C VAL A 67 -15.28 1.12 -9.10
N VAL A 68 -16.58 0.85 -9.17
CA VAL A 68 -17.58 1.43 -8.23
C VAL A 68 -17.42 0.88 -6.81
N ARG A 69 -16.90 -0.35 -6.67
CA ARG A 69 -16.56 -0.96 -5.37
C ARG A 69 -15.19 -0.50 -4.87
N GLU A 70 -14.28 -0.23 -5.79
CA GLU A 70 -12.95 0.29 -5.53
C GLU A 70 -13.00 1.69 -4.94
N ALA A 71 -13.63 2.65 -5.62
CA ALA A 71 -13.77 4.03 -5.17
C ALA A 71 -14.49 4.11 -3.81
N ALA A 72 -15.46 3.23 -3.55
CA ALA A 72 -16.13 3.14 -2.24
C ALA A 72 -15.25 2.51 -1.15
N GLY A 73 -14.31 1.62 -1.51
CA GLY A 73 -13.33 1.08 -0.60
C GLY A 73 -12.23 2.08 -0.23
N VAL A 74 -11.69 2.77 -1.23
CA VAL A 74 -10.64 3.80 -1.07
C VAL A 74 -11.17 5.03 -0.32
N ALA A 75 -12.35 5.57 -0.70
CA ALA A 75 -12.96 6.68 0.02
C ALA A 75 -13.35 6.29 1.47
N ALA A 76 -13.78 5.06 1.72
CA ALA A 76 -14.06 4.59 3.08
C ALA A 76 -12.79 4.45 3.92
N TYR A 77 -11.65 4.09 3.31
CA TYR A 77 -10.35 4.04 3.97
C TYR A 77 -9.87 5.45 4.35
N ALA A 78 -9.94 6.41 3.42
CA ALA A 78 -9.61 7.80 3.68
C ALA A 78 -10.52 8.44 4.77
N ALA A 79 -11.81 8.09 4.78
CA ALA A 79 -12.77 8.52 5.81
C ALA A 79 -12.70 7.73 7.13
N GLY A 80 -11.75 6.78 7.28
CA GLY A 80 -11.59 5.99 8.51
C GLY A 80 -12.69 4.95 8.80
N ASP A 81 -13.64 4.73 7.91
CA ASP A 81 -14.57 3.57 8.00
C ASP A 81 -13.88 2.31 7.47
N TYR A 82 -12.87 1.84 8.20
CA TYR A 82 -12.11 0.63 7.90
C TYR A 82 -13.00 -0.63 7.79
N ALA A 83 -14.19 -0.62 8.41
CA ALA A 83 -15.14 -1.72 8.33
C ALA A 83 -15.88 -1.75 6.97
N LEU A 84 -16.27 -0.58 6.47
CA LEU A 84 -16.81 -0.43 5.11
C LEU A 84 -15.72 -0.63 4.06
N ALA A 85 -14.55 -0.02 4.23
CA ALA A 85 -13.40 -0.13 3.34
C ALA A 85 -13.04 -1.61 3.08
N LEU A 86 -12.79 -2.37 4.15
CA LEU A 86 -12.46 -3.81 4.05
C LEU A 86 -13.56 -4.63 3.36
N LYS A 87 -14.83 -4.25 3.52
CA LYS A 87 -15.98 -4.91 2.86
C LYS A 87 -16.06 -4.58 1.37
N GLU A 88 -15.82 -3.33 1.00
CA GLU A 88 -15.90 -2.87 -0.39
C GLU A 88 -14.66 -3.29 -1.19
N LEU A 89 -13.45 -3.18 -0.63
CA LEU A 89 -12.21 -3.68 -1.24
C LEU A 89 -12.24 -5.20 -1.45
N ARG A 90 -12.73 -5.99 -0.47
CA ARG A 90 -12.98 -7.44 -0.66
C ARG A 90 -14.04 -7.72 -1.73
N THR A 91 -14.98 -6.80 -1.94
CA THR A 91 -15.99 -6.93 -3.00
C THR A 91 -15.40 -6.60 -4.37
N HIS A 92 -14.58 -5.55 -4.50
CA HIS A 92 -13.77 -5.27 -5.70
C HIS A 92 -12.87 -6.47 -6.03
N ARG A 93 -12.04 -6.94 -5.10
CA ARG A 93 -11.06 -8.04 -5.29
C ARG A 93 -11.69 -9.34 -5.80
N ARG A 94 -12.95 -9.60 -5.42
CA ARG A 94 -13.75 -10.74 -5.91
C ARG A 94 -14.33 -10.53 -7.32
N ILE A 95 -14.49 -9.29 -7.78
CA ILE A 95 -15.02 -8.93 -9.10
C ILE A 95 -13.89 -8.75 -10.12
N SER A 96 -12.84 -7.99 -9.79
CA SER A 96 -11.66 -7.79 -10.65
C SER A 96 -10.71 -8.98 -10.67
N GLY A 97 -10.60 -9.71 -9.56
CA GLY A 97 -9.49 -10.63 -9.30
C GLY A 97 -8.17 -9.93 -8.95
N SER A 98 -8.16 -8.60 -8.85
CA SER A 98 -6.96 -7.83 -8.56
C SER A 98 -6.51 -7.98 -7.10
N GLN A 99 -5.21 -7.88 -6.88
CA GLN A 99 -4.60 -7.92 -5.55
C GLN A 99 -4.05 -6.54 -5.12
N GLU A 100 -4.14 -5.49 -5.95
CA GLU A 100 -3.46 -4.20 -5.71
C GLU A 100 -3.80 -3.58 -4.35
N HIS A 101 -5.08 -3.62 -3.95
CA HIS A 101 -5.58 -3.09 -2.68
C HIS A 101 -5.34 -4.00 -1.46
N LEU A 102 -4.48 -5.03 -1.56
CA LEU A 102 -4.10 -5.87 -0.42
C LEU A 102 -3.48 -5.08 0.76
N PRO A 103 -2.59 -4.08 0.56
CA PRO A 103 -2.03 -3.28 1.66
C PRO A 103 -3.12 -2.54 2.44
N LEU A 104 -4.04 -1.86 1.74
CA LEU A 104 -5.18 -1.17 2.36
C LEU A 104 -6.09 -2.14 3.10
N MET A 105 -6.32 -3.35 2.56
CA MET A 105 -7.08 -4.38 3.26
C MET A 105 -6.40 -4.86 4.55
N VAL A 106 -5.07 -5.02 4.55
CA VAL A 106 -4.28 -5.41 5.73
C VAL A 106 -4.31 -4.29 6.79
N ASP A 107 -4.14 -3.02 6.39
CA ASP A 107 -4.18 -1.89 7.32
C ASP A 107 -5.59 -1.67 7.90
N CYS A 108 -6.65 -1.91 7.10
CA CYS A 108 -8.01 -1.99 7.64
C CYS A 108 -8.17 -3.09 8.71
N GLN A 109 -7.47 -4.23 8.59
CA GLN A 109 -7.51 -5.26 9.63
C GLN A 109 -6.76 -4.82 10.89
N ARG A 110 -5.59 -4.18 10.74
CA ARG A 110 -4.81 -3.57 11.83
C ARG A 110 -5.64 -2.52 12.58
N ALA A 111 -6.20 -1.52 11.88
CA ALA A 111 -7.02 -0.45 12.45
C ALA A 111 -8.30 -0.96 13.14
N LEU A 112 -8.85 -2.11 12.71
CA LEU A 112 -9.97 -2.80 13.38
C LEU A 112 -9.53 -3.67 14.58
N GLY A 113 -8.27 -3.59 15.01
CA GLY A 113 -7.72 -4.34 16.15
C GLY A 113 -7.50 -5.84 15.88
N ARG A 114 -7.18 -6.22 14.64
CA ARG A 114 -7.11 -7.63 14.19
C ARG A 114 -5.72 -8.01 13.64
N ALA A 115 -4.67 -7.66 14.38
CA ALA A 115 -3.27 -7.86 13.99
C ALA A 115 -2.98 -9.27 13.45
N ASP A 116 -3.43 -10.34 14.13
CA ASP A 116 -3.25 -11.73 13.69
C ASP A 116 -3.72 -11.96 12.23
N LYS A 117 -4.90 -11.41 11.89
CA LYS A 117 -5.52 -11.56 10.57
C LYS A 117 -4.97 -10.60 9.53
N ALA A 118 -4.41 -9.48 9.97
CA ALA A 118 -3.63 -8.60 9.13
C ALA A 118 -2.34 -9.33 8.69
N MET A 119 -1.62 -9.96 9.62
CA MET A 119 -0.42 -10.74 9.34
C MET A 119 -0.69 -12.01 8.52
N GLU A 120 -1.82 -12.71 8.77
CA GLU A 120 -2.31 -13.82 7.93
C GLU A 120 -2.51 -13.38 6.47
N GLU A 121 -3.17 -12.24 6.24
CA GLU A 121 -3.43 -11.74 4.89
C GLU A 121 -2.15 -11.16 4.24
N ALA A 122 -1.26 -10.54 5.02
CA ALA A 122 0.03 -10.01 4.57
C ALA A 122 1.08 -11.09 4.19
N THR A 123 0.96 -12.31 4.72
CA THR A 123 1.87 -13.44 4.42
C THR A 123 1.29 -14.43 3.40
N SER A 124 0.13 -14.13 2.82
CA SER A 124 -0.56 -14.98 1.84
C SER A 124 0.08 -14.96 0.44
N ASP A 125 -0.22 -15.98 -0.39
CA ASP A 125 0.21 -16.04 -1.80
C ASP A 125 -0.15 -14.78 -2.62
N ALA A 126 -1.19 -14.04 -2.22
CA ALA A 126 -1.59 -12.79 -2.83
C ALA A 126 -0.56 -11.66 -2.60
N ALA A 127 0.14 -11.65 -1.46
CA ALA A 127 1.22 -10.69 -1.19
C ALA A 127 2.43 -10.93 -2.09
N ALA A 128 2.72 -12.20 -2.44
CA ALA A 128 3.76 -12.55 -3.41
C ALA A 128 3.41 -12.15 -4.85
N ALA A 129 2.12 -11.92 -5.15
CA ALA A 129 1.64 -11.44 -6.45
C ALA A 129 1.62 -9.91 -6.60
N LEU A 130 1.90 -9.15 -5.54
CA LEU A 130 1.99 -7.69 -5.58
C LEU A 130 3.20 -7.22 -6.42
N ASP A 131 3.08 -6.02 -6.98
CA ASP A 131 4.12 -5.38 -7.79
C ASP A 131 5.20 -4.68 -6.92
N ALA A 132 5.99 -3.76 -7.47
CA ALA A 132 6.95 -3.00 -6.68
C ALA A 132 6.30 -2.01 -5.70
N GLU A 133 5.19 -1.37 -6.08
CA GLU A 133 4.48 -0.40 -5.26
C GLU A 133 3.69 -1.08 -4.14
N GLY A 134 2.84 -2.05 -4.47
CA GLY A 134 2.05 -2.78 -3.48
C GLY A 134 2.90 -3.50 -2.43
N ARG A 135 4.09 -4.01 -2.79
CA ARG A 135 5.03 -4.58 -1.79
C ARG A 135 5.66 -3.53 -0.89
N ALA A 136 5.92 -2.32 -1.38
CA ALA A 136 6.41 -1.22 -0.55
C ALA A 136 5.33 -0.75 0.43
N GLU A 137 4.09 -0.64 -0.01
CA GLU A 137 2.95 -0.30 0.86
C GLU A 137 2.69 -1.40 1.89
N LEU A 138 2.69 -2.68 1.49
CA LEU A 138 2.48 -3.79 2.43
C LEU A 138 3.57 -3.83 3.51
N ALA A 139 4.83 -3.58 3.16
CA ALA A 139 5.92 -3.48 4.13
C ALA A 139 5.74 -2.33 5.14
N MET A 140 5.26 -1.17 4.68
CA MET A 140 4.92 -0.05 5.58
C MET A 140 3.78 -0.42 6.55
N VAL A 141 2.77 -1.14 6.09
CA VAL A 141 1.67 -1.63 6.94
C VAL A 141 2.16 -2.67 7.94
N VAL A 142 2.95 -3.66 7.52
CA VAL A 142 3.53 -4.68 8.42
C VAL A 142 4.47 -4.08 9.45
N SER A 143 5.26 -3.08 9.06
CA SER A 143 6.04 -2.25 10.00
C SER A 143 5.14 -1.58 11.04
N GLY A 144 4.01 -1.03 10.61
CA GLY A 144 3.00 -0.45 11.50
C GLY A 144 2.43 -1.46 12.51
N ILE A 145 2.13 -2.69 12.08
CA ILE A 145 1.62 -3.76 12.97
C ILE A 145 2.64 -4.09 14.08
N HIS A 146 3.92 -4.24 13.73
CA HIS A 146 4.98 -4.47 14.71
C HIS A 146 5.23 -3.24 15.61
N ALA A 147 5.12 -2.02 15.07
CA ALA A 147 5.25 -0.80 15.85
C ALA A 147 4.13 -0.63 16.90
N ASP A 148 2.88 -0.95 16.54
CA ASP A 148 1.73 -0.96 17.47
C ASP A 148 1.92 -1.96 18.62
N ALA A 149 2.62 -3.08 18.35
CA ALA A 149 2.97 -4.10 19.34
C ALA A 149 4.20 -3.73 20.22
N GLY A 150 4.90 -2.63 19.90
CA GLY A 150 6.16 -2.23 20.55
C GLY A 150 7.39 -3.01 20.06
N GLU A 151 7.26 -3.80 19.00
CA GLU A 151 8.32 -4.66 18.44
C GLU A 151 9.20 -3.86 17.46
N HIS A 152 9.82 -2.77 17.94
CA HIS A 152 10.47 -1.77 17.09
C HIS A 152 11.59 -2.33 16.19
N ASP A 153 12.34 -3.33 16.62
CA ASP A 153 13.34 -4.02 15.79
C ASP A 153 12.69 -4.82 14.63
N ALA A 154 11.52 -5.43 14.87
CA ALA A 154 10.77 -6.15 13.84
C ALA A 154 10.07 -5.17 12.88
N ALA A 155 9.57 -4.04 13.39
CA ALA A 155 9.04 -2.95 12.58
C ALA A 155 10.11 -2.42 11.61
N LEU A 156 11.33 -2.20 12.09
CA LEU A 156 12.45 -1.80 11.25
C LEU A 156 12.81 -2.87 10.20
N ALA A 157 12.93 -4.13 10.62
CA ALA A 157 13.28 -5.24 9.72
C ALA A 157 12.24 -5.47 8.60
N ALA A 158 10.95 -5.25 8.89
CA ALA A 158 9.87 -5.36 7.90
C ALA A 158 10.03 -4.38 6.71
N LEU A 159 10.75 -3.28 6.90
CA LEU A 159 10.99 -2.26 5.88
C LEU A 159 12.27 -2.49 5.06
N GLU A 160 13.15 -3.42 5.44
CA GLU A 160 14.43 -3.69 4.75
C GLU A 160 14.26 -4.53 3.46
N ILE A 161 13.25 -4.15 2.66
CA ILE A 161 12.85 -4.78 1.40
C ILE A 161 13.69 -4.30 0.18
N PRO A 162 13.73 -5.04 -0.94
CA PRO A 162 14.45 -4.63 -2.16
C PRO A 162 14.00 -3.32 -2.82
N GLN A 163 12.88 -2.75 -2.37
CA GLN A 163 12.37 -1.43 -2.79
C GLN A 163 13.05 -0.27 -2.05
N LEU A 164 13.72 -0.52 -0.92
CA LEU A 164 14.38 0.49 -0.06
C LEU A 164 15.75 0.93 -0.63
N ASP A 165 15.78 1.45 -1.85
CA ASP A 165 17.00 1.94 -2.52
C ASP A 165 17.05 3.48 -2.55
N LYS A 166 17.98 4.06 -1.77
CA LYS A 166 18.23 5.52 -1.71
C LYS A 166 18.43 6.16 -3.08
N ASN A 167 18.94 5.41 -4.05
CA ASN A 167 19.35 5.92 -5.36
C ASN A 167 18.19 5.94 -6.37
N ARG A 168 16.99 5.48 -6.01
CA ARG A 168 15.85 5.30 -6.92
C ARG A 168 14.60 5.98 -6.40
N GLY A 169 14.15 7.01 -7.12
CA GLY A 169 12.86 7.64 -6.93
C GLY A 169 11.74 6.87 -7.64
N PHE A 170 10.84 6.27 -6.87
CA PHE A 170 9.52 5.79 -7.31
C PHE A 170 8.44 6.50 -6.48
N VAL A 171 7.17 6.43 -6.91
CA VAL A 171 6.04 7.10 -6.24
C VAL A 171 5.93 6.71 -4.75
N TYR A 172 6.17 5.44 -4.41
CA TYR A 172 6.28 4.97 -3.03
C TYR A 172 7.54 5.41 -2.25
N SER A 173 8.65 5.78 -2.91
CA SER A 173 9.94 6.02 -2.24
C SER A 173 9.89 7.10 -1.15
N PRO A 174 9.24 8.28 -1.33
CA PRO A 174 9.11 9.28 -0.27
C PRO A 174 8.39 8.80 0.99
N LYS A 175 7.35 7.94 0.83
CA LYS A 175 6.61 7.36 1.95
C LYS A 175 7.48 6.32 2.67
N LEU A 176 8.07 5.39 1.91
CA LEU A 176 8.93 4.33 2.41
C LEU A 176 10.17 4.87 3.16
N PHE A 177 10.80 5.93 2.66
CA PHE A 177 11.96 6.55 3.30
C PHE A 177 11.61 7.25 4.62
N ARG A 178 10.38 7.79 4.76
CA ARG A 178 9.88 8.32 6.04
C ARG A 178 9.60 7.21 7.05
N ALA A 179 8.87 6.17 6.65
CA ALA A 179 8.58 5.02 7.50
C ALA A 179 9.88 4.37 8.03
N TYR A 180 10.90 4.23 7.18
CA TYR A 180 12.20 3.69 7.60
C TYR A 180 12.96 4.63 8.53
N ALA A 181 12.87 5.95 8.32
CA ALA A 181 13.45 6.92 9.26
C ALA A 181 12.76 6.87 10.64
N GLU A 182 11.44 6.75 10.68
CA GLU A 182 10.67 6.63 11.93
C GLU A 182 11.00 5.33 12.67
N ALA A 183 11.06 4.19 11.98
CA ALA A 183 11.48 2.93 12.58
C ALA A 183 12.94 2.98 13.09
N LEU A 184 13.85 3.65 12.36
CA LEU A 184 15.23 3.89 12.83
C LEU A 184 15.26 4.73 14.11
N ARG A 185 14.40 5.75 14.22
CA ARG A 185 14.26 6.57 15.43
C ARG A 185 13.72 5.75 16.61
N ALA A 186 12.75 4.87 16.38
CA ALA A 186 12.19 4.00 17.42
C ALA A 186 13.23 3.06 18.06
N VAL A 187 14.25 2.63 17.30
CA VAL A 187 15.39 1.84 17.82
C VAL A 187 16.63 2.69 18.18
N GLY A 188 16.50 4.03 18.24
CA GLY A 188 17.58 4.94 18.66
C GLY A 188 18.71 5.18 17.63
N ARG A 189 18.49 4.85 16.35
CA ARG A 189 19.43 5.08 15.24
C ARG A 189 19.28 6.49 14.62
N ASP A 190 19.19 7.53 15.45
CA ASP A 190 18.83 8.92 15.07
C ASP A 190 19.64 9.49 13.89
N LYS A 191 20.96 9.24 13.85
CA LYS A 191 21.85 9.74 12.78
C LYS A 191 21.48 9.15 11.41
N GLU A 192 21.00 7.92 11.39
CA GLU A 192 20.52 7.27 10.17
C GLU A 192 19.12 7.76 9.84
N SER A 193 18.23 7.89 10.84
CA SER A 193 16.89 8.51 10.69
C SER A 193 16.99 9.84 9.95
N THR A 194 17.77 10.80 10.46
CA THR A 194 17.96 12.12 9.83
C THR A 194 18.59 12.05 8.43
N THR A 195 19.31 10.98 8.11
CA THR A 195 19.82 10.75 6.75
C THR A 195 18.71 10.31 5.79
N TRP A 196 17.77 9.48 6.26
CA TRP A 196 16.62 9.01 5.48
C TRP A 196 15.51 10.07 5.38
N GLU A 197 15.26 10.87 6.42
CA GLU A 197 14.35 12.03 6.36
C GLU A 197 14.75 13.01 5.25
N ARG A 198 16.06 13.31 5.15
CA ARG A 198 16.60 14.12 4.06
C ARG A 198 16.41 13.46 2.69
N GLN A 199 16.58 12.15 2.60
CA GLN A 199 16.39 11.42 1.34
C GLN A 199 14.92 11.38 0.91
N ALA A 200 13.96 11.35 1.86
CA ALA A 200 12.54 11.49 1.56
C ALA A 200 12.24 12.86 0.93
N VAL A 201 12.71 13.95 1.54
CA VAL A 201 12.54 15.33 1.02
C VAL A 201 13.20 15.50 -0.36
N VAL A 202 14.36 14.88 -0.60
CA VAL A 202 15.02 14.87 -1.91
C VAL A 202 14.21 14.07 -2.95
N ALA A 203 13.60 12.95 -2.56
CA ALA A 203 12.74 12.17 -3.44
C ALA A 203 11.45 12.94 -3.81
N GLU A 204 10.85 13.68 -2.88
CA GLU A 204 9.71 14.56 -3.17
C GLU A 204 10.06 15.70 -4.12
N ALA A 205 11.20 16.37 -3.88
CA ALA A 205 11.71 17.43 -4.76
C ALA A 205 11.96 16.93 -6.19
N ALA A 206 12.41 15.69 -6.34
CA ALA A 206 12.62 15.05 -7.64
C ALA A 206 11.32 14.62 -8.35
N MET A 207 10.17 14.65 -7.66
CA MET A 207 8.86 14.21 -8.17
C MET A 207 7.81 15.32 -8.23
N GLY A 208 8.11 16.52 -7.71
CA GLY A 208 7.12 17.59 -7.58
C GLY A 208 6.03 17.26 -6.56
N LEU A 209 6.39 16.63 -5.43
CA LEU A 209 5.44 16.22 -4.39
C LEU A 209 5.53 17.10 -3.14
N GLY A 210 4.41 17.19 -2.40
CA GLY A 210 4.32 17.94 -1.14
C GLY A 210 4.65 19.42 -1.34
N GLN A 211 5.61 19.94 -0.57
CA GLN A 211 6.04 21.36 -0.69
C GLN A 211 6.69 21.73 -2.03
N PHE A 212 6.90 20.77 -2.94
CA PHE A 212 7.48 20.96 -4.27
C PHE A 212 6.48 20.76 -5.42
N SER A 213 5.20 20.49 -5.12
CA SER A 213 4.16 20.50 -6.14
C SER A 213 3.97 21.91 -6.72
N GLU A 214 3.74 22.01 -8.03
CA GLU A 214 3.54 23.31 -8.67
C GLU A 214 2.28 23.97 -8.08
N PRO A 215 2.34 25.26 -7.71
CA PRO A 215 1.20 25.95 -7.11
C PRO A 215 0.06 26.06 -8.12
N GLU A 216 -1.19 25.99 -7.66
CA GLU A 216 -2.35 26.19 -8.51
C GLU A 216 -2.33 27.62 -9.11
N ILE A 217 -1.96 27.73 -10.38
CA ILE A 217 -2.00 28.99 -11.12
C ILE A 217 -3.45 29.24 -11.55
N VAL A 218 -4.22 29.82 -10.64
CA VAL A 218 -5.57 30.32 -10.95
C VAL A 218 -5.46 31.42 -12.01
N ASP A 219 -6.05 31.18 -13.18
CA ASP A 219 -6.13 32.19 -14.24
C ASP A 219 -7.15 33.27 -13.85
N LEU A 220 -6.65 34.34 -13.23
CA LEU A 220 -7.39 35.58 -13.01
C LEU A 220 -7.49 36.31 -14.35
N GLY A 221 -8.40 35.84 -15.22
CA GLY A 221 -8.59 36.40 -16.56
C GLY A 221 -8.82 37.92 -16.54
N ASP A 222 -8.26 38.61 -17.54
CA ASP A 222 -8.12 40.08 -17.60
C ASP A 222 -9.43 40.90 -17.42
N ASP A 223 -10.60 40.26 -17.51
CA ASP A 223 -11.93 40.86 -17.36
C ASP A 223 -12.45 40.90 -15.89
N LEU A 224 -11.77 40.25 -14.92
CA LEU A 224 -12.20 40.22 -13.51
C LEU A 224 -11.95 41.58 -12.80
N ASP A 225 -12.91 42.03 -11.97
CA ASP A 225 -12.70 43.20 -11.11
C ASP A 225 -11.77 42.89 -9.92
N GLU A 226 -11.12 43.91 -9.35
CA GLU A 226 -10.11 43.70 -8.31
C GLU A 226 -10.69 43.06 -7.04
N ASP A 227 -11.97 43.30 -6.70
CA ASP A 227 -12.61 42.70 -5.53
C ASP A 227 -13.15 41.28 -5.80
N GLU A 228 -13.38 40.90 -7.05
CA GLU A 228 -13.66 39.54 -7.50
C GLU A 228 -12.38 38.70 -7.56
N ALA A 229 -11.32 39.22 -8.18
CA ALA A 229 -9.97 38.66 -8.11
C ALA A 229 -9.52 38.39 -6.66
N ARG A 230 -9.70 39.37 -5.76
CA ARG A 230 -9.44 39.22 -4.32
C ARG A 230 -10.40 38.26 -3.61
N ARG A 231 -11.59 37.95 -4.15
CA ARG A 231 -12.47 36.90 -3.62
C ARG A 231 -11.91 35.53 -3.99
N THR A 232 -11.64 35.27 -5.26
CA THR A 232 -11.07 34.00 -5.74
C THR A 232 -9.77 33.64 -5.02
N VAL A 233 -8.83 34.59 -4.91
CA VAL A 233 -7.57 34.40 -4.18
C VAL A 233 -7.81 34.08 -2.70
N ARG A 234 -8.74 34.77 -2.01
CA ARG A 234 -9.09 34.48 -0.60
C ARG A 234 -9.83 33.16 -0.42
N GLU A 235 -10.46 32.63 -1.46
CA GLU A 235 -11.17 31.35 -1.41
C GLU A 235 -10.18 30.20 -1.54
N VAL A 236 -9.29 30.25 -2.53
CA VAL A 236 -8.19 29.29 -2.72
C VAL A 236 -7.21 29.33 -1.53
N GLN A 237 -6.84 30.51 -1.03
CA GLN A 237 -6.07 30.63 0.21
C GLN A 237 -6.77 30.01 1.43
N ARG A 238 -8.11 29.94 1.45
CA ARG A 238 -8.85 29.33 2.57
C ARG A 238 -8.87 27.81 2.48
N ARG A 239 -8.85 27.23 1.26
CA ARG A 239 -8.59 25.80 1.04
C ARG A 239 -7.20 25.44 1.57
N HIS A 240 -6.15 26.04 1.00
CA HIS A 240 -4.75 25.81 1.40
C HIS A 240 -4.41 26.14 2.87
N SER A 241 -5.20 26.97 3.55
CA SER A 241 -5.02 27.24 4.99
C SER A 241 -5.72 26.21 5.89
N ALA A 242 -6.67 25.43 5.38
CA ALA A 242 -7.28 24.30 6.08
C ALA A 242 -6.46 23.01 5.91
N GLU A 243 -5.82 22.83 4.74
CA GLU A 243 -4.94 21.70 4.39
C GLU A 243 -3.63 21.63 5.22
N ARG A 244 -3.31 22.65 6.02
CA ARG A 244 -2.07 22.74 6.80
C ARG A 244 -2.27 22.41 8.28
N PRO A 245 -1.72 21.29 8.79
CA PRO A 245 -1.54 21.07 10.22
C PRO A 245 -0.72 22.22 10.83
N GLY A 246 -1.22 22.83 11.90
CA GLY A 246 -0.78 24.14 12.35
C GLY A 246 0.61 24.17 13.01
N ASP A 247 1.62 24.61 12.27
CA ASP A 247 2.85 25.18 12.86
C ASP A 247 2.54 26.56 13.45
N SER A 248 2.15 26.58 14.72
CA SER A 248 1.81 27.80 15.47
C SER A 248 3.07 28.55 15.96
N GLY A 249 3.98 28.86 15.03
CA GLY A 249 5.19 29.66 15.26
C GLY A 249 4.92 31.15 15.49
N GLU A 250 4.10 31.49 16.47
CA GLU A 250 3.63 32.86 16.76
C GLU A 250 4.79 33.79 17.15
N THR A 251 5.34 34.50 16.17
CA THR A 251 6.46 35.44 16.31
C THR A 251 5.99 36.87 16.10
N GLY A 252 5.23 37.39 17.07
CA GLY A 252 4.83 38.80 17.10
C GLY A 252 6.03 39.75 17.19
N PRO A 253 6.02 40.89 16.46
CA PRO A 253 7.11 41.87 16.53
C PRO A 253 7.13 42.55 17.91
N GLY A 254 8.31 42.66 18.50
CA GLY A 254 8.45 43.07 19.90
C GLY A 254 8.28 44.57 20.15
N GLU A 255 7.75 44.88 21.34
CA GLU A 255 7.83 46.20 21.96
C GLU A 255 8.69 46.09 23.25
N THR A 256 9.47 47.11 23.57
CA THR A 256 10.39 47.09 24.73
C THR A 256 10.00 48.14 25.76
N VAL A 257 10.10 47.82 27.05
CA VAL A 257 10.64 48.72 28.09
C VAL A 257 10.94 47.97 29.40
N SER A 258 12.03 48.40 30.03
CA SER A 258 12.66 47.96 31.28
C SER A 258 11.74 47.63 32.48
N GLY A 259 12.17 46.64 33.29
CA GLY A 259 11.61 46.31 34.60
C GLY A 259 12.59 45.45 35.43
N GLU A 260 13.45 46.10 36.22
CA GLU A 260 14.62 45.48 36.86
C GLU A 260 14.33 44.86 38.25
N GLN A 261 14.78 43.61 38.48
CA GLN A 261 15.15 43.15 39.83
C GLN A 261 16.09 41.91 39.80
N LYS A 262 17.06 41.88 40.73
CA LYS A 262 18.12 40.86 40.89
C LYS A 262 17.74 39.85 42.00
N PRO A 263 18.31 38.62 42.03
CA PRO A 263 18.03 37.62 43.08
C PRO A 263 18.89 37.82 44.34
N SER A 264 18.60 37.03 45.39
CA SER A 264 19.33 37.00 46.66
C SER A 264 19.71 35.57 47.07
N ASP A 265 21.01 35.32 47.21
CA ASP A 265 21.59 34.08 47.76
C ASP A 265 21.84 34.17 49.27
N ALA A 266 21.67 33.04 49.99
CA ALA A 266 22.30 32.68 51.27
C ALA A 266 21.91 31.21 51.57
N GLU A 267 22.78 30.21 51.41
CA GLU A 267 23.91 29.82 52.30
C GLU A 267 23.51 29.28 53.68
N GLY A 268 24.14 28.16 54.09
CA GLY A 268 24.34 27.85 55.52
C GLY A 268 24.24 26.38 55.97
N ALA A 269 25.37 25.66 55.91
CA ALA A 269 25.77 24.55 56.81
C ALA A 269 24.90 23.27 56.92
N GLU A 270 25.39 22.14 57.43
CA GLU A 270 26.65 21.38 57.19
C GLU A 270 26.58 20.09 58.04
N THR A 271 26.98 18.93 57.49
CA THR A 271 27.47 17.73 58.23
C THR A 271 26.61 17.13 59.39
N THR A 272 26.39 15.82 59.47
CA THR A 272 27.46 14.88 59.79
C THR A 272 27.17 13.45 59.35
N GLN A 273 28.23 12.73 58.97
CA GLN A 273 28.25 11.27 58.79
C GLN A 273 28.50 10.56 60.13
N THR A 274 28.27 9.24 60.22
CA THR A 274 29.23 8.22 60.75
C THR A 274 28.61 6.81 60.88
N SER A 275 29.11 5.85 60.08
CA SER A 275 29.32 4.40 60.35
C SER A 275 28.16 3.46 60.80
N ALA A 276 28.33 2.13 60.83
CA ALA A 276 29.04 1.16 59.96
C ALA A 276 28.80 -0.29 60.47
N GLY A 277 29.01 -1.30 59.62
CA GLY A 277 29.03 -2.74 59.96
C GLY A 277 27.66 -3.44 59.82
N ALA A 278 27.44 -4.58 59.14
CA ALA A 278 28.20 -5.78 58.77
C ALA A 278 27.84 -7.03 59.61
N GLN A 279 26.88 -7.83 59.10
CA GLN A 279 26.94 -9.27 58.72
C GLN A 279 27.78 -10.31 59.53
N PRO A 280 27.56 -11.64 59.38
CA PRO A 280 26.45 -12.42 58.76
C PRO A 280 26.03 -13.68 59.63
N VAL A 281 25.59 -14.77 58.95
CA VAL A 281 25.42 -16.20 59.35
C VAL A 281 24.15 -16.63 60.12
N GLU A 282 23.56 -17.83 59.96
CA GLU A 282 23.53 -18.91 58.92
C GLU A 282 22.36 -19.87 59.31
N GLY A 283 21.80 -20.69 58.40
CA GLY A 283 20.79 -21.71 58.78
C GLY A 283 19.88 -22.28 57.68
N SER A 284 20.35 -23.30 56.96
CA SER A 284 19.60 -24.12 55.98
C SER A 284 19.56 -25.61 56.49
N PRO A 285 19.11 -26.68 55.78
CA PRO A 285 18.50 -26.80 54.44
C PRO A 285 17.35 -27.84 54.26
N SER A 286 16.73 -27.88 53.06
CA SER A 286 16.37 -29.08 52.24
C SER A 286 15.56 -28.60 51.01
N ALA A 287 16.04 -28.61 49.76
CA ALA A 287 16.39 -29.75 48.88
C ALA A 287 15.16 -30.61 48.45
N ALA A 288 14.87 -30.89 47.17
CA ALA A 288 15.50 -30.46 45.90
C ALA A 288 14.55 -30.61 44.66
N GLU A 289 15.00 -30.12 43.49
CA GLU A 289 14.38 -30.15 42.13
C GLU A 289 14.62 -31.51 41.38
N PRO A 290 14.28 -31.78 40.08
CA PRO A 290 13.90 -30.84 38.98
C PRO A 290 12.92 -31.28 37.83
N ALA A 291 12.59 -30.27 37.01
CA ALA A 291 12.48 -30.21 35.52
C ALA A 291 11.58 -31.13 34.63
N ASP A 292 10.91 -30.43 33.69
CA ASP A 292 10.64 -30.73 32.26
C ASP A 292 9.57 -31.72 31.74
N ALA A 293 9.05 -31.32 30.55
CA ALA A 293 8.43 -32.09 29.45
C ALA A 293 6.95 -32.57 29.53
N GLU A 294 6.08 -31.81 28.86
CA GLU A 294 5.19 -32.21 27.73
C GLU A 294 4.14 -33.35 27.78
N ALA A 295 3.04 -33.05 27.07
CA ALA A 295 2.14 -33.92 26.30
C ALA A 295 0.98 -34.76 26.95
N LEU A 296 -0.08 -34.82 26.13
CA LEU A 296 -1.23 -35.74 26.07
C LEU A 296 -2.38 -35.63 27.10
N GLY A 297 -3.58 -35.37 26.56
CA GLY A 297 -4.85 -35.32 27.29
C GLY A 297 -6.08 -35.63 26.42
N HIS A 298 -5.99 -36.59 25.49
CA HIS A 298 -7.12 -37.05 24.68
C HIS A 298 -7.77 -38.32 25.26
N ALA A 299 -9.06 -38.20 25.61
CA ALA A 299 -10.03 -39.31 25.71
C ALA A 299 -11.32 -38.79 25.05
N ASP A 300 -11.70 -39.29 23.89
CA ASP A 300 -12.33 -40.60 23.62
C ASP A 300 -13.85 -40.57 23.87
N LEU A 301 -14.59 -40.41 22.77
CA LEU A 301 -16.02 -40.69 22.65
C LEU A 301 -16.28 -41.21 21.22
N ALA A 302 -16.30 -42.52 21.07
CA ALA A 302 -16.74 -43.20 19.85
C ALA A 302 -17.91 -44.15 20.16
N GLY A 303 -18.87 -44.23 19.23
CA GLY A 303 -20.12 -45.00 19.38
C GLY A 303 -21.35 -44.08 19.48
N GLU A 304 -22.50 -44.41 18.89
CA GLU A 304 -22.86 -45.60 18.10
C GLU A 304 -23.75 -45.22 16.90
N VAL A 305 -23.83 -46.11 15.90
CA VAL A 305 -24.77 -46.00 14.78
C VAL A 305 -25.67 -47.23 14.71
N SER A 306 -26.99 -47.02 14.58
CA SER A 306 -27.94 -48.02 14.11
C SER A 306 -29.25 -47.35 13.65
N PRO A 307 -29.79 -47.67 12.46
CA PRO A 307 -31.06 -47.13 11.97
C PRO A 307 -32.24 -48.08 12.21
N SER A 308 -33.48 -47.56 12.26
CA SER A 308 -34.66 -48.36 11.93
C SER A 308 -35.86 -47.52 11.43
N GLU A 309 -36.57 -48.10 10.46
CA GLU A 309 -38.01 -48.01 10.15
C GLU A 309 -38.73 -46.66 9.94
N LEU A 310 -39.28 -46.51 8.72
CA LEU A 310 -40.45 -45.68 8.40
C LEU A 310 -41.76 -46.42 8.78
N PRO A 311 -42.91 -45.73 8.88
CA PRO A 311 -43.92 -45.98 7.83
C PRO A 311 -44.85 -44.80 7.44
N GLY A 312 -45.14 -44.68 6.14
CA GLY A 312 -46.34 -44.03 5.56
C GLY A 312 -46.38 -42.49 5.53
N GLY A 313 -46.96 -41.82 4.52
CA GLY A 313 -47.37 -42.28 3.18
C GLY A 313 -48.73 -41.73 2.69
N ASP A 314 -48.75 -41.12 1.51
CA ASP A 314 -49.90 -41.11 0.58
C ASP A 314 -49.43 -40.88 -0.87
N SER A 315 -50.31 -40.97 -1.88
CA SER A 315 -49.97 -41.29 -3.28
C SER A 315 -50.71 -40.47 -4.35
N ALA A 316 -49.99 -40.08 -5.42
CA ALA A 316 -50.47 -39.85 -6.80
C ALA A 316 -49.32 -39.39 -7.72
N ALA A 317 -49.19 -39.76 -9.01
CA ALA A 317 -49.80 -40.84 -9.78
C ALA A 317 -48.97 -41.16 -11.08
N VAL A 318 -49.10 -42.40 -11.57
CA VAL A 318 -48.82 -42.99 -12.92
C VAL A 318 -48.60 -42.04 -14.13
N SER A 319 -47.88 -42.38 -15.23
CA SER A 319 -47.14 -43.58 -15.75
C SER A 319 -46.36 -43.16 -17.04
N HIS A 320 -45.83 -43.93 -18.02
CA HIS A 320 -45.72 -45.36 -18.45
C HIS A 320 -44.44 -45.46 -19.35
N THR A 321 -43.49 -46.39 -19.20
CA THR A 321 -43.29 -47.68 -19.97
C THR A 321 -43.78 -47.73 -21.43
N ALA A 322 -43.13 -48.39 -22.42
CA ALA A 322 -41.77 -48.97 -22.59
C ALA A 322 -41.61 -49.53 -24.05
N ALA A 323 -40.38 -49.88 -24.45
CA ALA A 323 -39.98 -50.85 -25.51
C ALA A 323 -40.26 -50.59 -27.03
N ASP A 324 -39.15 -50.54 -27.79
CA ASP A 324 -38.78 -51.31 -29.01
C ASP A 324 -39.71 -51.49 -30.24
N ASP A 325 -39.20 -51.15 -31.44
CA ASP A 325 -39.19 -52.04 -32.64
C ASP A 325 -38.12 -51.60 -33.71
N ASP A 326 -37.87 -52.46 -34.71
CA ASP A 326 -36.84 -52.43 -35.79
C ASP A 326 -36.91 -51.20 -36.75
N SER A 327 -35.83 -50.55 -37.24
CA SER A 327 -34.69 -50.94 -38.11
C SER A 327 -34.88 -50.71 -39.63
N ILE A 328 -33.89 -50.08 -40.32
CA ILE A 328 -33.44 -50.31 -41.73
C ILE A 328 -31.96 -49.85 -41.89
N ALA A 329 -31.17 -50.64 -42.63
CA ALA A 329 -29.71 -50.57 -42.83
C ALA A 329 -29.15 -49.44 -43.74
N ALA A 330 -27.83 -49.14 -43.64
CA ALA A 330 -26.79 -49.58 -44.61
C ALA A 330 -25.52 -48.67 -44.77
N GLY A 331 -24.34 -49.19 -44.38
CA GLY A 331 -23.03 -48.95 -45.04
C GLY A 331 -22.16 -47.74 -44.63
N THR A 332 -20.83 -47.72 -44.84
CA THR A 332 -19.86 -48.77 -45.27
C THR A 332 -18.40 -48.40 -44.91
N SER A 333 -17.63 -49.37 -44.40
CA SER A 333 -16.14 -49.47 -44.32
C SER A 333 -15.25 -48.40 -43.63
N ALA A 334 -14.50 -48.87 -42.63
CA ALA A 334 -13.08 -48.54 -42.42
C ALA A 334 -12.19 -49.64 -43.09
N PRO A 335 -10.83 -49.62 -43.03
CA PRO A 335 -10.10 -49.96 -41.79
C PRO A 335 -8.78 -49.18 -41.58
N ALA A 336 -8.04 -49.50 -40.51
CA ALA A 336 -6.74 -48.91 -40.18
C ALA A 336 -5.64 -49.98 -39.98
N VAL A 337 -4.40 -49.62 -40.36
CA VAL A 337 -3.10 -50.27 -40.07
C VAL A 337 -2.07 -49.14 -40.12
N GLY A 338 -1.03 -49.01 -39.29
CA GLY A 338 -0.51 -49.90 -38.23
C GLY A 338 0.99 -50.14 -38.43
N GLY A 339 1.85 -49.49 -37.64
CA GLY A 339 3.31 -49.65 -37.76
C GLY A 339 4.08 -48.81 -36.73
N SER A 340 5.07 -49.43 -36.09
CA SER A 340 5.93 -48.83 -35.06
C SER A 340 7.37 -48.74 -35.55
N GLY A 341 8.16 -47.80 -35.02
CA GLY A 341 9.60 -47.73 -35.26
C GLY A 341 10.26 -46.54 -34.55
N GLU A 342 11.32 -46.82 -33.80
CA GLU A 342 12.32 -45.86 -33.29
C GLU A 342 13.17 -45.34 -34.50
N GLU A 343 13.94 -44.25 -34.45
CA GLU A 343 15.11 -44.06 -33.57
C GLU A 343 15.63 -42.60 -33.57
N THR A 344 16.20 -42.22 -32.42
CA THR A 344 17.20 -41.18 -32.08
C THR A 344 17.82 -40.29 -33.19
N VAL A 345 17.94 -38.97 -32.93
CA VAL A 345 19.22 -38.20 -32.85
C VAL A 345 19.00 -36.66 -32.75
N ARG A 346 19.62 -36.08 -31.71
CA ARG A 346 20.14 -34.70 -31.57
C ARG A 346 21.46 -34.84 -30.76
N PRO A 347 22.37 -33.84 -30.70
CA PRO A 347 22.30 -32.47 -31.23
C PRO A 347 23.44 -32.13 -32.22
N ALA A 348 23.55 -30.85 -32.58
CA ALA A 348 24.78 -30.21 -33.02
C ALA A 348 24.81 -28.77 -32.50
N GLU A 349 25.96 -28.32 -32.00
CA GLU A 349 26.22 -26.95 -31.52
C GLU A 349 27.32 -26.31 -32.37
N ASP A 350 27.12 -25.06 -32.81
CA ASP A 350 28.17 -24.10 -33.20
C ASP A 350 27.44 -22.73 -33.30
N ALA A 351 27.59 -21.81 -32.34
CA ALA A 351 28.72 -20.91 -32.07
C ALA A 351 28.49 -19.50 -32.67
N PRO A 352 28.72 -18.40 -31.91
CA PRO A 352 28.38 -17.04 -32.35
C PRO A 352 29.48 -16.38 -33.20
N VAL A 353 29.08 -15.51 -34.11
CA VAL A 353 29.98 -14.70 -34.94
C VAL A 353 30.47 -13.46 -34.17
N ALA A 354 31.78 -13.27 -34.10
CA ALA A 354 32.43 -12.04 -33.64
C ALA A 354 32.92 -11.19 -34.83
N PRO A 355 32.98 -9.84 -34.71
CA PRO A 355 33.57 -8.98 -35.74
C PRO A 355 35.11 -9.05 -35.76
N PRO A 356 35.76 -8.74 -36.90
CA PRO A 356 37.21 -8.88 -37.07
C PRO A 356 38.01 -7.72 -36.45
N THR A 357 39.29 -8.00 -36.18
CA THR A 357 40.32 -7.03 -35.78
C THR A 357 41.53 -7.14 -36.71
N GLU A 358 41.87 -6.06 -37.41
CA GLU A 358 43.19 -5.79 -37.99
C GLU A 358 43.44 -4.28 -37.71
N ASP A 359 44.37 -3.84 -36.87
CA ASP A 359 45.84 -3.97 -36.77
C ASP A 359 46.67 -2.97 -37.60
N SER A 360 47.76 -2.55 -36.95
CA SER A 360 48.88 -1.69 -37.38
C SER A 360 48.99 -1.20 -38.83
N ASP A 361 49.31 0.10 -38.99
CA ASP A 361 50.71 0.44 -39.31
C ASP A 361 51.07 1.92 -38.99
N GLY A 362 52.37 2.25 -38.94
CA GLY A 362 52.81 3.65 -38.91
C GLY A 362 54.31 3.89 -38.74
N ALA A 363 54.89 4.73 -39.63
CA ALA A 363 56.15 5.47 -39.40
C ALA A 363 56.44 6.50 -40.53
N ALA A 364 56.97 7.68 -40.15
CA ALA A 364 57.72 8.65 -40.98
C ALA A 364 56.97 9.32 -42.18
N ASP A 365 57.36 10.51 -42.67
CA ASP A 365 58.68 11.17 -42.61
C ASP A 365 58.63 12.74 -42.58
N SER A 366 59.76 13.32 -42.14
CA SER A 366 60.39 14.66 -42.31
C SER A 366 59.59 15.97 -42.50
N GLY A 367 60.17 17.11 -42.04
CA GLY A 367 59.69 18.42 -42.53
C GLY A 367 60.21 19.79 -42.04
N ALA A 368 61.30 19.95 -41.26
CA ALA A 368 61.97 21.26 -40.98
C ALA A 368 61.14 22.38 -40.27
N ALA A 369 61.72 23.42 -39.63
CA ALA A 369 63.07 23.63 -39.06
C ALA A 369 63.02 24.73 -37.97
N ASP A 370 63.92 24.63 -36.99
CA ASP A 370 64.39 25.71 -36.12
C ASP A 370 65.63 26.38 -36.78
N PRO A 371 66.00 27.65 -36.53
CA PRO A 371 66.96 27.87 -35.44
C PRO A 371 66.96 29.25 -34.72
N GLU A 372 67.53 29.21 -33.51
CA GLU A 372 68.35 30.25 -32.83
C GLU A 372 67.68 31.38 -31.99
N ARG A 373 67.92 31.26 -30.65
CA ARG A 373 68.55 32.29 -29.76
C ARG A 373 67.68 33.41 -29.15
N ARG A 374 68.02 34.01 -28.00
CA ARG A 374 69.22 33.93 -27.09
C ARG A 374 68.85 34.44 -25.67
N ASP A 375 69.67 34.09 -24.66
CA ASP A 375 70.05 34.80 -23.40
C ASP A 375 68.97 35.52 -22.55
N ASP A 376 68.94 35.46 -21.21
CA ASP A 376 69.79 34.80 -20.18
C ASP A 376 68.90 34.24 -19.05
#